data_AF-A0A351SDU5-F1
#
_entry.id   AF-A0A351SDU5-F1
#
_cell.length_a   1.000
_cell.length_b   1.000
_cell.length_c   1.000
_cell.angle_alpha   90.00
_cell.angle_beta   90.00
_cell.angle_gamma   90.00
#
_symmetry.space_group_name_H-M   'P 1'
#
loop_
_entity.id
_entity.type
_entity.pdbx_description
1 polymer ?
#
loop_
_entity_poly.entity_id
_entity_poly.type
_entity_poly.pdbx_seq_one_letter_code
_entity_poly.pdbx_strand_id
1 'polypeptide(L)'
;MPPPTKQLPKNGGILEVFITFLTLGLTSFGGPIAHLGYFRNTLVTQKQWVTENQFSQLLALCQFLPGPASSQLGFALGLLRAGWSGAITAFVAFTLPSVLLLVGFAALLPALSNPVGEAAVHGLKLVAFIIVADAVLNMAKTLCPDT
;
A
#
# COMPACT_ATOMS: atom_id res chain seq x y z
N MET A 1 -32.07 18.15 6.75
CA MET A 1 -31.75 17.14 7.77
C MET A 1 -30.46 16.46 7.33
N PRO A 2 -29.33 16.54 8.08
CA PRO A 2 -28.17 15.73 7.74
C PRO A 2 -28.55 14.24 7.85
N PRO A 3 -28.03 13.37 6.96
CA PRO A 3 -28.34 11.95 7.01
C PRO A 3 -27.88 11.33 8.35
N PRO A 4 -28.58 10.30 8.86
CA PRO A 4 -28.22 9.64 10.11
C PRO A 4 -26.78 9.11 10.03
N THR A 5 -25.95 9.46 11.01
CA THR A 5 -24.56 9.04 11.09
C THR A 5 -24.51 7.53 11.36
N LYS A 6 -24.23 6.73 10.32
CA LYS A 6 -24.11 5.28 10.44
C LYS A 6 -23.00 4.96 11.47
N GLN A 7 -23.36 4.41 12.63
CA GLN A 7 -22.38 3.99 13.63
C GLN A 7 -21.66 2.74 13.13
N LEU A 8 -20.36 2.86 12.91
CA LEU A 8 -19.51 1.78 12.43
C LEU A 8 -19.02 0.94 13.61
N PRO A 9 -18.78 -0.37 13.42
CA PRO A 9 -18.34 -1.25 14.49
C PRO A 9 -16.99 -0.78 15.05
N LYS A 10 -16.97 -0.42 16.34
CA LYS A 10 -15.83 0.25 16.97
C LYS A 10 -14.70 -0.65 17.49
N ASN A 11 -14.83 -1.98 17.43
CA ASN A 11 -13.77 -2.90 17.86
C ASN A 11 -13.63 -4.06 16.87
N GLY A 12 -12.59 -4.04 16.05
CA GLY A 12 -12.22 -5.16 15.17
C GLY A 12 -11.23 -6.08 15.84
N GLY A 13 -11.35 -7.38 15.58
CA GLY A 13 -10.33 -8.32 15.99
C GLY A 13 -9.00 -8.02 15.29
N ILE A 14 -7.88 -8.10 16.01
CA ILE A 14 -6.54 -7.93 15.42
C ILE A 14 -6.33 -8.89 14.26
N LEU A 15 -6.85 -10.12 14.37
CA LEU A 15 -6.83 -11.10 13.28
C LEU A 15 -7.60 -10.64 12.04
N GLU A 16 -8.72 -9.94 12.21
CA GLU A 16 -9.49 -9.41 11.09
C GLU A 16 -8.69 -8.32 10.35
N VAL A 17 -8.01 -7.46 11.11
CA VAL A 17 -7.10 -6.45 10.57
C VAL A 17 -5.95 -7.12 9.82
N PHE A 18 -5.29 -8.10 10.44
CA PHE A 18 -4.18 -8.84 9.84
C PHE A 18 -4.58 -9.48 8.50
N ILE A 19 -5.65 -10.28 8.48
CA ILE A 19 -6.08 -10.99 7.26
C ILE A 19 -6.48 -9.99 6.17
N THR A 20 -7.20 -8.92 6.54
CA THR A 20 -7.66 -7.93 5.56
C THR A 20 -6.47 -7.19 4.92
N PHE A 21 -5.53 -6.71 5.72
CA PHE A 21 -4.36 -6.01 5.21
C PHE A 21 -3.34 -6.92 4.52
N LEU A 22 -3.25 -8.20 4.92
CA LEU A 22 -2.44 -9.20 4.22
C LEU A 22 -3.00 -9.47 2.82
N THR A 23 -4.31 -9.67 2.69
CA THR A 23 -4.96 -9.83 1.39
C THR A 23 -4.77 -8.57 0.55
N LEU A 24 -4.97 -7.39 1.12
CA LEU A 24 -4.72 -6.12 0.41
C LEU A 24 -3.25 -6.01 -0.02
N GLY A 25 -2.28 -6.42 0.79
CA GLY A 25 -0.87 -6.45 0.41
C GLY A 25 -0.56 -7.43 -0.73
N LEU A 26 -1.30 -8.54 -0.81
CA LEU A 26 -1.20 -9.53 -1.89
C LEU A 26 -1.95 -9.15 -3.16
N THR A 27 -2.95 -8.27 -3.11
CA THR A 27 -3.80 -7.93 -4.27
C THR A 27 -3.63 -6.51 -4.77
N SER A 28 -3.03 -5.62 -3.98
CA SER A 28 -2.84 -4.21 -4.37
C SER A 28 -1.66 -4.09 -5.34
N PHE A 29 -1.96 -4.21 -6.63
CA PHE A 29 -1.05 -3.91 -7.74
C PHE A 29 -1.70 -2.90 -8.69
N GLY A 30 -0.90 -2.27 -9.56
CA GLY A 30 -1.40 -1.31 -10.55
C GLY A 30 -1.23 0.16 -10.18
N GLY A 31 -0.40 0.47 -9.18
CA GLY A 31 -0.03 1.84 -8.83
C GLY A 31 -0.91 2.50 -7.77
N PRO A 32 -0.61 3.75 -7.36
CA PRO A 32 -1.22 4.40 -6.20
C PRO A 32 -2.75 4.50 -6.26
N ILE A 33 -3.31 4.79 -7.44
CA ILE A 33 -4.76 4.89 -7.64
C ILE A 33 -5.44 3.53 -7.44
N ALA A 34 -4.85 2.45 -7.95
CA ALA A 34 -5.38 1.11 -7.78
C ALA A 34 -5.39 0.69 -6.30
N HIS A 35 -4.31 0.96 -5.56
CA HIS A 35 -4.21 0.64 -4.13
C HIS A 35 -5.32 1.33 -3.32
N LEU A 36 -5.54 2.62 -3.57
CA LEU A 36 -6.61 3.39 -2.92
C LEU A 36 -8.00 2.87 -3.30
N GLY A 37 -8.18 2.44 -4.55
CA GLY A 37 -9.40 1.77 -5.02
C GLY A 37 -9.68 0.46 -4.28
N TYR A 38 -8.66 -0.39 -4.11
CA TYR A 38 -8.79 -1.65 -3.36
C TYR A 38 -9.11 -1.41 -1.88
N PHE A 39 -8.46 -0.42 -1.26
CA PHE A 39 -8.73 -0.03 0.13
C PHE A 39 -10.15 0.47 0.29
N ARG A 40 -10.60 1.38 -0.59
CA ARG A 40 -11.97 1.90 -0.57
C ARG A 40 -13.00 0.78 -0.75
N ASN A 41 -12.83 -0.07 -1.77
CA ASN A 41 -13.77 -1.16 -2.03
C ASN A 41 -13.86 -2.13 -0.83
N THR A 42 -12.73 -2.51 -0.26
CA THR A 42 -12.69 -3.47 0.85
C THR A 42 -13.19 -2.86 2.14
N LEU A 43 -12.71 -1.67 2.50
CA LEU A 43 -12.89 -1.08 3.84
C LEU A 43 -14.13 -0.20 3.94
N VAL A 44 -14.58 0.41 2.84
CA VAL A 44 -15.82 1.23 2.79
C VAL A 44 -16.99 0.38 2.32
N THR A 45 -16.87 -0.28 1.16
CA THR A 45 -18.00 -0.97 0.52
C THR A 45 -18.29 -2.33 1.16
N GLN A 46 -17.29 -3.22 1.22
CA GLN A 46 -17.51 -4.60 1.66
C GLN A 46 -17.57 -4.74 3.19
N LYS A 47 -16.53 -4.28 3.88
CA LYS A 47 -16.38 -4.44 5.34
C LYS A 47 -17.07 -3.34 6.14
N GLN A 48 -17.33 -2.19 5.52
CA GLN A 48 -17.93 -1.01 6.16
C GLN A 48 -17.25 -0.65 7.50
N TRP A 49 -15.92 -0.57 7.51
CA TRP A 49 -15.15 -0.13 8.68
C TRP A 49 -15.13 1.39 8.81
N VAL A 50 -15.15 2.10 7.68
CA VAL A 50 -15.16 3.56 7.60
C VAL A 50 -16.18 4.02 6.57
N THR A 51 -16.74 5.22 6.75
CA THR A 51 -17.62 5.82 5.74
C THR A 51 -16.80 6.40 4.59
N GLU A 52 -17.46 6.64 3.46
CA GLU A 52 -16.86 7.33 2.30
C GLU A 52 -16.21 8.66 2.70
N ASN A 53 -16.91 9.45 3.53
CA ASN A 53 -16.42 10.75 3.97
C ASN A 53 -15.20 10.61 4.89
N GLN A 54 -15.23 9.66 5.83
CA GLN A 54 -14.08 9.39 6.71
C GLN A 54 -12.86 8.92 5.93
N PHE A 55 -13.05 8.03 4.95
CA PHE A 55 -11.98 7.54 4.10
C PHE A 55 -11.35 8.68 3.30
N SER A 56 -12.15 9.50 2.63
CA SER A 56 -11.67 10.64 1.84
C SER A 56 -10.94 11.68 2.69
N GLN A 57 -11.43 11.99 3.89
CA GLN A 57 -10.75 12.90 4.82
C GLN A 57 -9.41 12.33 5.28
N LEU A 58 -9.36 11.05 5.62
CA LEU A 58 -8.13 10.40 6.05
C LEU A 58 -7.10 10.30 4.92
N LEU A 59 -7.57 10.00 3.71
CA LEU A 59 -6.73 10.02 2.51
C LEU A 59 -6.16 11.42 2.26
N ALA A 60 -6.96 12.47 2.37
CA ALA A 60 -6.48 13.85 2.22
C ALA A 60 -5.39 14.19 3.25
N LEU A 61 -5.55 13.75 4.51
CA LEU A 61 -4.52 13.91 5.53
C LEU A 61 -3.24 13.13 5.21
N CYS A 62 -3.36 11.89 4.71
CA CYS A 62 -2.19 11.10 4.30
C CYS A 62 -1.47 11.73 3.10
N GLN A 63 -2.21 12.31 2.15
CA GLN A 63 -1.62 13.03 1.01
C GLN A 63 -0.87 14.30 1.43
N PHE A 64 -1.24 14.89 2.58
CA PHE A 64 -0.54 16.03 3.14
C PHE A 64 0.77 15.66 3.87
N LEU A 65 0.84 14.45 4.42
CA LEU A 65 2.01 13.98 5.17
C LEU A 65 3.10 13.44 4.25
N PRO A 66 4.39 13.68 4.56
CA PRO A 66 5.48 13.12 3.77
C PRO A 66 5.50 11.58 3.87
N GLY A 67 5.47 10.91 2.73
CA GLY A 67 5.60 9.46 2.63
C GLY A 67 4.54 8.79 1.74
N PRO A 68 4.58 7.46 1.63
CA PRO A 68 3.66 6.71 0.77
C PRO A 68 2.25 6.68 1.37
N ALA A 69 1.32 7.38 0.74
CA ALA A 69 -0.04 7.55 1.22
C ALA A 69 -0.78 6.22 1.47
N SER A 70 -0.56 5.17 0.68
CA SER A 70 -1.18 3.86 0.89
C SER A 70 -0.77 3.22 2.24
N SER A 71 0.50 3.35 2.64
CA SER A 71 0.98 2.77 3.91
C SER A 71 0.51 3.61 5.11
N GLN A 72 0.54 4.94 4.98
CA GLN A 72 0.01 5.84 6.01
C GLN A 72 -1.49 5.63 6.22
N LEU A 73 -2.26 5.52 5.13
CA LEU A 73 -3.69 5.28 5.17
C LEU A 73 -4.00 3.91 5.78
N GLY A 74 -3.23 2.87 5.44
CA GLY A 74 -3.37 1.54 6.05
C GLY A 74 -3.12 1.55 7.55
N PHE A 75 -2.05 2.23 7.99
CA PHE A 75 -1.74 2.40 9.41
C PHE A 75 -2.87 3.13 10.15
N ALA A 76 -3.35 4.24 9.59
CA ALA A 76 -4.42 5.02 10.20
C ALA A 76 -5.76 4.27 10.24
N LEU A 77 -6.10 3.50 9.19
CA LEU A 77 -7.30 2.66 9.17
C LEU A 77 -7.18 1.49 10.17
N GLY A 78 -5.99 0.90 10.31
CA GLY A 78 -5.70 -0.07 11.37
C GLY A 78 -5.85 0.51 12.78
N LEU A 79 -5.37 1.74 12.98
CA LEU A 79 -5.50 2.50 14.23
C LEU A 79 -6.97 2.73 14.59
N LEU A 80 -7.78 3.16 13.62
CA LEU A 80 -9.21 3.39 13.82
C LEU A 80 -9.98 2.10 14.11
N ARG A 81 -9.54 0.95 13.59
CA ARG A 81 -10.25 -0.32 13.72
C ARG A 81 -9.95 -1.08 15.01
N ALA A 82 -8.68 -1.11 15.44
CA ALA A 82 -8.23 -1.92 16.58
C ALA A 82 -7.11 -1.24 17.41
N GLY A 83 -7.06 0.09 17.42
CA GLY A 83 -6.08 0.87 18.19
C GLY A 83 -4.64 0.67 17.69
N TRP A 84 -3.67 0.97 18.55
CA TRP A 84 -2.25 0.89 18.20
C TRP A 84 -1.80 -0.50 17.73
N SER A 85 -2.34 -1.56 18.35
CA SER A 85 -2.14 -2.93 17.90
C SER A 85 -2.66 -3.15 16.48
N GLY A 86 -3.82 -2.59 16.15
CA GLY A 86 -4.36 -2.61 14.79
C GLY A 86 -3.49 -1.87 13.79
N ALA A 87 -2.95 -0.71 14.17
CA ALA A 87 -2.09 0.09 13.31
C ALA A 87 -0.80 -0.65 12.92
N ILE A 88 -0.09 -1.20 13.91
CA ILE A 88 1.13 -1.99 13.70
C ILE A 88 0.81 -3.24 12.90
N THR A 89 -0.27 -3.94 13.24
CA THR A 89 -0.69 -5.16 12.55
C THR A 89 -1.02 -4.90 11.08
N ALA A 90 -1.76 -3.82 10.79
CA ALA A 90 -2.09 -3.42 9.42
C ALA A 90 -0.83 -3.13 8.61
N PHE A 91 0.11 -2.38 9.18
CA PHE A 91 1.37 -2.05 8.52
C PHE A 91 2.22 -3.29 8.23
N VAL A 92 2.40 -4.17 9.22
CA VAL A 92 3.16 -5.41 9.06
C VAL A 92 2.47 -6.31 8.03
N ALA A 93 1.17 -6.57 8.16
CA ALA A 93 0.44 -7.43 7.25
C ALA A 93 0.46 -6.94 5.80
N PHE A 94 0.35 -5.62 5.59
CA PHE A 94 0.40 -5.02 4.26
C PHE A 94 1.80 -5.12 3.61
N THR A 95 2.87 -5.03 4.40
CA THR A 95 4.27 -5.04 3.90
C THR A 95 4.89 -6.44 3.86
N LEU A 96 4.36 -7.38 4.64
CA LEU A 96 4.91 -8.72 4.79
C LEU A 96 5.05 -9.49 3.46
N PRO A 97 4.07 -9.49 2.53
CA PRO A 97 4.22 -10.21 1.27
C PRO A 97 5.45 -9.76 0.46
N SER A 98 5.66 -8.44 0.38
CA SER A 98 6.79 -7.85 -0.33
C SER A 98 8.12 -8.21 0.34
N VAL A 99 8.17 -8.18 1.67
CA VAL A 99 9.36 -8.60 2.44
C VAL A 99 9.68 -10.07 2.18
N LEU A 100 8.68 -10.95 2.22
CA LEU A 100 8.87 -12.38 1.95
C LEU A 100 9.38 -12.64 0.54
N LEU A 101 8.84 -11.94 -0.47
CA LEU A 101 9.32 -12.05 -1.84
C LEU A 101 10.77 -11.56 -1.98
N LEU A 102 11.12 -10.43 -1.39
CA LEU A 102 12.49 -9.90 -1.44
C LEU A 102 13.49 -10.83 -0.74
N VAL A 103 13.15 -11.34 0.44
CA VAL A 103 13.99 -12.31 1.18
C VAL A 103 14.13 -13.61 0.39
N GLY A 104 13.04 -14.11 -0.19
CA GLY A 104 13.06 -15.30 -1.04
C GLY A 104 13.96 -15.13 -2.27
N PHE A 105 13.88 -13.99 -2.94
CA PHE A 105 14.75 -13.68 -4.08
C PHE A 105 16.21 -13.53 -3.67
N ALA A 106 16.48 -12.85 -2.55
CA ALA A 106 17.82 -12.71 -1.99
C ALA A 106 18.46 -14.06 -1.62
N ALA A 107 17.67 -14.99 -1.08
CA ALA A 107 18.12 -16.35 -0.77
C ALA A 107 18.37 -17.20 -2.02
N LEU A 108 17.65 -16.95 -3.12
CA LEU A 108 17.78 -17.67 -4.38
C LEU A 108 18.92 -17.13 -5.27
N LEU A 109 19.26 -15.85 -5.13
CA LEU A 109 20.28 -15.16 -5.92
C LEU A 109 21.63 -15.90 -6.02
N PRO A 110 22.21 -16.46 -4.93
CA PRO A 110 23.45 -17.23 -5.01
C PRO A 110 23.35 -18.48 -5.89
N ALA A 111 22.17 -19.11 -5.98
CA ALA A 111 21.95 -20.25 -6.86
C ALA A 111 21.89 -19.86 -8.35
N LEU A 112 21.77 -18.57 -8.65
CA LEU A 112 21.73 -17.99 -9.99
C LEU A 112 23.07 -17.36 -10.40
N SER A 113 24.17 -17.62 -9.69
CA SER A 113 25.50 -17.05 -9.97
C SER A 113 26.20 -17.65 -11.20
N ASN A 114 25.45 -18.19 -12.17
CA ASN A 114 26.00 -18.60 -13.45
C ASN A 114 26.03 -17.39 -14.42
N PRO A 115 26.84 -17.42 -15.49
CA PRO A 115 26.98 -16.27 -16.40
C PRO A 115 25.65 -15.77 -16.98
N VAL A 116 24.71 -16.69 -17.20
CA VAL A 116 23.35 -16.39 -17.69
C VAL A 116 22.52 -15.66 -16.63
N GLY A 117 22.57 -16.10 -15.37
CA GLY A 117 21.85 -15.50 -14.26
C GLY A 117 22.40 -14.14 -13.87
N GLU A 118 23.71 -13.94 -13.93
CA GLU A 118 24.33 -12.61 -13.77
C GLU A 118 23.88 -11.64 -14.86
N ALA A 119 23.86 -12.09 -16.12
CA ALA A 119 23.35 -11.28 -17.24
C ALA A 119 21.84 -10.96 -17.09
N ALA A 120 21.04 -11.92 -16.61
CA ALA A 120 19.61 -11.71 -16.36
C ALA A 120 19.37 -10.68 -15.24
N VAL A 121 20.10 -10.79 -14.12
CA VAL A 121 20.02 -9.82 -13.02
C VAL A 121 20.50 -8.45 -13.47
N HIS A 122 21.55 -8.37 -14.30
CA HIS A 122 22.00 -7.12 -14.88
C HIS A 122 20.93 -6.48 -15.78
N GLY A 123 20.30 -7.26 -16.66
CA GLY A 123 19.17 -6.81 -17.47
C GLY A 123 18.01 -6.29 -16.63
N LEU A 124 17.65 -6.99 -15.55
CA LEU A 124 16.59 -6.56 -14.63
C LEU A 124 16.93 -5.20 -13.97
N LYS A 125 18.20 -4.97 -13.59
CA LYS A 125 18.65 -3.68 -13.06
C LYS A 125 18.47 -2.54 -14.07
N LEU A 126 18.79 -2.78 -15.34
CA LEU A 126 18.61 -1.78 -16.41
C LEU A 126 17.12 -1.46 -16.63
N VAL A 127 16.24 -2.47 -16.61
CA VAL A 127 14.79 -2.25 -16.70
C VAL A 127 14.29 -1.43 -15.50
N ALA A 128 14.70 -1.79 -14.28
CA ALA A 128 14.35 -1.04 -13.08
C ALA A 128 14.82 0.42 -13.16
N PHE A 129 16.04 0.66 -13.66
CA PHE A 129 16.57 2.00 -13.88
C PHE A 129 15.69 2.80 -14.85
N ILE A 130 15.29 2.23 -15.99
CA ILE A 130 14.43 2.90 -16.97
C ILE A 130 13.06 3.25 -16.38
N ILE A 131 12.44 2.33 -15.63
CA ILE A 131 11.14 2.57 -14.98
C ILE A 131 11.24 3.72 -13.97
N VAL A 132 12.30 3.74 -13.15
CA VAL A 132 12.53 4.80 -12.18
C VAL A 132 12.79 6.14 -12.90
N ALA A 133 13.61 6.13 -13.96
CA ALA A 133 13.89 7.33 -14.75
C ALA A 133 12.61 7.89 -15.40
N ASP A 134 11.77 7.03 -15.98
CA ASP A 134 10.46 7.43 -16.55
C ASP A 134 9.55 8.05 -15.49
N ALA A 135 9.44 7.41 -14.31
CA ALA A 135 8.66 7.94 -13.20
C ALA A 135 9.17 9.33 -12.75
N VAL A 136 10.49 9.51 -12.64
CA VAL A 136 11.11 10.78 -12.28
C VAL A 136 10.84 11.86 -13.33
N LEU A 137 10.99 11.54 -14.62
CA LEU A 137 10.72 12.47 -15.71
C LEU A 137 9.25 12.87 -15.78
N ASN A 138 8.33 11.92 -15.58
CA ASN A 138 6.89 12.19 -15.52
C ASN A 138 6.52 13.07 -14.31
N MET A 139 7.12 12.82 -13.14
CA MET A 139 6.93 13.69 -11.97
C MET A 139 7.48 15.09 -12.21
N ALA A 140 8.66 15.22 -12.82
CA ALA A 140 9.28 16.51 -13.13
C ALA A 140 8.39 17.37 -14.04
N LYS A 141 7.85 16.80 -15.13
CA LYS A 141 6.90 17.50 -16.02
C LYS A 141 5.62 17.95 -15.30
N THR A 142 5.18 17.19 -14.30
CA THR A 142 3.93 17.47 -13.58
C THR A 142 4.10 18.52 -12.48
N LEU A 143 5.25 18.51 -11.80
CA LEU A 143 5.50 19.34 -10.62
C LEU A 143 6.32 20.61 -10.92
N CYS A 144 7.09 20.61 -12.01
CA CYS A 144 7.81 21.76 -12.53
C CYS A 144 7.38 22.03 -13.98
N PRO A 145 6.11 22.44 -14.22
CA PRO A 145 5.74 22.90 -15.55
C PRO A 145 6.55 24.17 -15.85
N ASP A 146 7.46 24.09 -16.83
CA ASP A 146 8.11 25.28 -17.39
C ASP A 146 7.00 26.21 -17.89
N THR A 147 6.91 27.39 -17.29
CA THR A 147 6.18 28.54 -17.85
C THR A 147 6.71 28.90 -19.23
#